data_AF-A0A0C2ULS7-F1
#
_entry.id   AF-A0A0C2ULS7-F1
#
_cell.length_a   1.000
_cell.length_b   1.000
_cell.length_c   1.000
_cell.angle_alpha   90.00
_cell.angle_beta   90.00
_cell.angle_gamma   90.00
#
_symmetry.space_group_name_H-M   'P 1'
#
loop_
_entity.id
_entity.type
_entity.pdbx_description
1 polymer ?
#
loop_
_entity_poly.entity_id
_entity_poly.type
_entity_poly.pdbx_seq_one_letter_code
_entity_poly.pdbx_strand_id
1 'polypeptide(L)'
;MRTIELHISDDLLTQSIQYLKYFVSHHKNSDFTYRDDMGDMIQVIDGIEYVIASQEDQEAMSTPLDKDDLTSLEALKKELCIA
;
A
#
# COMPACT_ATOMS: atom_id res chain seq x y z
N MET A 1 11.38 -23.66 23.63
CA MET A 1 10.55 -23.75 22.42
C MET A 1 10.04 -25.17 22.28
N ARG A 2 8.72 -25.38 22.18
CA ARG A 2 8.16 -26.67 21.75
C ARG A 2 7.96 -26.59 20.24
N THR A 3 8.61 -27.47 19.50
CA THR A 3 8.43 -27.60 18.06
C THR A 3 7.14 -28.38 17.83
N ILE A 4 6.21 -27.79 17.06
CA ILE A 4 4.99 -28.46 16.63
C ILE A 4 5.28 -29.02 15.24
N GLU A 5 5.34 -30.34 15.10
CA GLU A 5 5.47 -31.01 13.81
C GLU A 5 4.06 -31.25 13.24
N LEU A 6 3.71 -30.47 12.21
CA LEU A 6 2.47 -30.63 11.47
C LEU A 6 2.70 -31.62 10.33
N HIS A 7 2.17 -32.83 10.47
CA HIS A 7 2.09 -33.79 9.37
C HIS A 7 0.84 -33.50 8.53
N ILE A 8 1.03 -32.77 7.44
CA ILE A 8 0.00 -32.54 6.41
C ILE A 8 0.20 -33.60 5.33
N SER A 9 -0.88 -34.24 4.88
CA SER A 9 -0.77 -35.17 3.75
C SER A 9 -0.40 -34.43 2.46
N ASP A 10 0.44 -35.04 1.63
CA ASP A 10 0.91 -34.44 0.38
C ASP A 10 -0.24 -34.02 -0.55
N ASP A 11 -1.35 -34.75 -0.53
CA ASP A 11 -2.57 -34.43 -1.29
C ASP A 11 -3.23 -33.12 -0.80
N LEU A 12 -3.34 -32.94 0.52
CA LEU A 12 -3.92 -31.72 1.10
C LEU A 12 -3.02 -30.51 0.87
N LEU A 13 -1.70 -30.70 0.95
CA LEU A 13 -0.73 -29.66 0.62
C LEU A 13 -0.85 -29.26 -0.86
N THR A 14 -0.92 -30.24 -1.75
CA THR A 14 -1.08 -30.01 -3.19
C THR A 14 -2.36 -29.26 -3.51
N GLN A 15 -3.49 -29.65 -2.91
CA GLN A 15 -4.77 -28.95 -3.08
C GLN A 15 -4.69 -27.52 -2.56
N SER A 16 -4.09 -27.31 -1.38
CA SER A 16 -3.94 -25.98 -0.78
C SER A 16 -3.08 -25.06 -1.65
N ILE A 17 -1.98 -25.57 -2.22
CA ILE A 17 -1.14 -24.84 -3.16
C ILE A 17 -1.91 -24.48 -4.43
N GLN A 18 -2.75 -25.39 -4.97
CA GLN A 18 -3.57 -25.09 -6.14
C GLN A 18 -4.61 -24.01 -5.85
N TYR A 19 -5.27 -24.06 -4.69
CA TYR A 19 -6.21 -23.02 -4.27
C TYR A 19 -5.53 -21.66 -4.12
N LEU A 20 -4.33 -21.59 -3.53
CA LEU A 20 -3.56 -20.36 -3.43
C LEU A 20 -3.18 -19.80 -4.80
N LYS A 21 -2.71 -20.65 -5.73
CA LYS A 21 -2.39 -20.24 -7.10
C LYS A 21 -3.62 -19.72 -7.83
N TYR A 22 -4.75 -20.42 -7.71
CA TYR A 22 -6.02 -20.01 -8.29
C TYR A 22 -6.44 -18.64 -7.75
N PHE A 23 -6.46 -18.48 -6.42
CA PHE A 23 -6.79 -17.24 -5.74
C PHE A 23 -5.92 -16.08 -6.22
N VAL A 24 -4.60 -16.23 -6.18
CA VAL A 24 -3.67 -15.17 -6.64
C VAL A 24 -3.88 -14.83 -8.12
N SER A 25 -4.10 -15.82 -8.98
CA SER A 25 -4.32 -15.57 -10.41
C SER A 25 -5.63 -14.85 -10.71
N HIS A 26 -6.70 -15.13 -9.96
CA HIS A 26 -8.02 -14.52 -10.16
C HIS A 26 -8.14 -13.16 -9.48
N HIS A 27 -7.36 -12.94 -8.42
CA HIS A 27 -7.37 -11.70 -7.66
C HIS A 27 -6.21 -10.76 -8.00
N LYS A 28 -5.39 -11.10 -9.00
CA LYS A 28 -4.29 -10.25 -9.47
C LYS A 28 -4.77 -8.89 -10.01
N ASN A 29 -6.01 -8.86 -10.49
CA ASN A 29 -6.69 -7.66 -10.99
C ASN A 29 -7.93 -7.32 -10.13
N SER A 30 -7.93 -7.71 -8.85
CA SER A 30 -9.02 -7.33 -7.96
C SER A 30 -8.76 -5.96 -7.37
N ASP A 31 -9.81 -5.15 -7.35
CA ASP A 31 -9.79 -3.86 -6.68
C ASP A 31 -10.03 -4.09 -5.18
N PHE A 32 -9.08 -3.66 -4.35
CA PHE A 32 -9.21 -3.76 -2.90
C PHE A 32 -8.57 -2.57 -2.19
N THR A 33 -8.82 -2.44 -0.89
CA THR A 33 -8.29 -1.35 -0.08
C THR A 33 -7.74 -1.92 1.23
N TYR A 34 -6.58 -1.44 1.67
CA TYR A 34 -5.98 -1.81 2.94
C TYR A 34 -5.35 -0.59 3.62
N ARG A 35 -4.99 -0.73 4.91
CA ARG A 35 -4.16 0.25 5.60
C ARG A 35 -2.74 -0.27 5.69
N ASP A 36 -1.77 0.55 5.33
CA ASP A 36 -0.36 0.20 5.46
C ASP A 36 0.14 0.35 6.92
N ASP A 37 1.42 0.09 7.14
CA ASP A 37 2.05 0.17 8.46
C ASP A 37 2.16 1.62 8.98
N MET A 38 2.05 2.61 8.09
CA MET A 38 2.08 4.05 8.43
C MET A 38 0.66 4.57 8.74
N GLY A 39 -0.38 3.78 8.43
CA GLY A 39 -1.78 4.07 8.69
C GLY A 39 -2.52 4.64 7.47
N ASP A 40 -1.84 4.80 6.33
CA ASP A 40 -2.37 5.35 5.09
C ASP A 40 -3.32 4.37 4.42
N MET A 41 -4.35 4.91 3.77
CA MET A 41 -5.31 4.10 3.04
C MET A 41 -4.81 3.87 1.61
N ILE A 42 -4.48 2.61 1.30
CA ILE A 42 -4.00 2.20 -0.01
C ILE A 42 -5.12 1.52 -0.78
N GLN A 43 -5.43 2.02 -1.97
CA GLN A 43 -6.32 1.39 -2.93
C GLN A 43 -5.48 0.68 -4.00
N VAL A 44 -5.76 -0.60 -4.21
CA VAL A 44 -5.16 -1.38 -5.30
C VAL A 44 -6.20 -1.48 -6.40
N ILE A 45 -5.85 -1.06 -7.61
CA ILE A 45 -6.69 -1.17 -8.82
C ILE A 45 -5.84 -1.85 -9.88
N ASP A 46 -6.31 -2.98 -10.43
CA ASP A 46 -5.56 -3.78 -11.42
C ASP A 46 -4.11 -4.10 -10.99
N GLY A 47 -3.87 -4.27 -9.68
CA GLY A 47 -2.55 -4.54 -9.11
C GLY A 47 -1.62 -3.32 -9.01
N ILE A 48 -2.11 -2.11 -9.28
CA ILE A 48 -1.42 -0.84 -9.07
C ILE A 48 -1.92 -0.22 -7.77
N GLU A 49 -0.99 0.18 -6.90
CA GLU A 49 -1.29 0.80 -5.61
C GLU A 49 -1.40 2.33 -5.73
N TYR A 50 -2.45 2.89 -5.13
CA TYR A 50 -2.74 4.31 -5.06
C TYR A 50 -2.96 4.71 -3.61
N VAL A 51 -2.28 5.78 -3.17
CA VAL A 51 -2.51 6.36 -1.84
C VAL A 51 -3.76 7.24 -1.90
N ILE A 52 -4.74 6.99 -1.03
CA ILE A 52 -5.89 7.87 -0.85
C ILE A 52 -5.50 8.96 0.14
N ALA A 53 -5.36 10.19 -0.36
CA ALA A 53 -5.07 11.36 0.47
C ALA A 53 -6.15 11.56 1.54
N SER A 54 -5.71 11.75 2.79
CA SER A 54 -6.60 12.04 3.90
C SER A 54 -7.22 13.43 3.77
N GLN A 55 -8.21 13.73 4.61
CA GLN A 55 -8.77 15.07 4.68
C GLN A 55 -7.72 16.10 5.14
N GLU A 56 -6.85 15.72 6.07
CA GLU A 56 -5.76 16.58 6.56
C GLU A 56 -4.78 16.93 5.43
N ASP A 57 -4.43 15.95 4.58
CA ASP A 57 -3.57 16.18 3.41
C ASP A 57 -4.20 17.16 2.41
N GLN A 58 -5.51 17.03 2.19
CA GLN A 58 -6.25 17.92 1.30
C GLN A 58 -6.30 19.35 1.84
N GLU A 59 -6.47 19.51 3.16
CA GLU A 59 -6.45 20.81 3.83
C GLU A 59 -5.05 21.45 3.79
N ALA A 60 -3.99 20.67 4.02
CA ALA A 60 -2.61 21.12 3.90
C ALA A 60 -2.29 21.60 2.48
N MET A 61 -2.71 20.86 1.45
CA MET A 61 -2.55 21.26 0.03
C MET A 61 -3.40 22.47 -0.36
N SER A 62 -4.52 22.70 0.33
CA SER A 62 -5.43 23.82 0.07
C SER A 62 -5.04 25.09 0.83
N THR A 63 -4.11 25.00 1.78
CA THR A 63 -3.64 26.13 2.56
C THR A 63 -2.84 27.06 1.63
N PRO A 64 -3.25 28.33 1.46
CA PRO A 64 -2.51 29.28 0.63
C PRO A 64 -1.10 29.41 1.17
N LEU A 65 -0.11 29.08 0.35
CA LEU A 65 1.30 29.33 0.67
C LEU A 65 1.46 30.84 0.90
N ASP A 66 1.84 31.21 2.13
CA ASP A 66 2.10 32.59 2.46
C ASP A 66 3.29 33.06 1.62
N LYS A 67 3.14 34.20 0.93
CA LYS A 67 4.16 34.67 -0.02
C LYS A 67 5.47 35.05 0.65
N ASP A 68 5.42 35.31 1.96
CA ASP A 68 6.58 35.62 2.79
C ASP A 68 7.28 34.37 3.35
N ASP A 69 6.70 33.17 3.16
CA ASP A 69 7.22 31.89 3.63
C ASP A 69 7.66 30.97 2.46
N LEU A 70 7.85 31.56 1.28
CA LEU A 70 8.40 30.89 0.10
C LEU A 70 9.88 30.51 0.35
N THR A 71 10.12 29.40 1.03
CA THR A 71 11.31 28.58 0.74
C THR A 71 11.36 28.36 -0.77
N SER A 72 12.50 28.69 -1.39
CA SER A 72 12.65 28.63 -2.84
C SER A 72 12.17 27.29 -3.39
N LEU A 73 11.71 27.26 -4.65
CA LEU A 73 11.30 26.01 -5.33
C LEU A 73 12.34 24.88 -5.18
N GLU A 74 13.63 25.23 -5.05
CA GLU A 74 14.72 24.28 -4.77
C GLU A 74 14.69 23.71 -3.34
N ALA A 75 14.35 24.51 -2.34
CA ALA A 75 14.19 24.05 -0.96
C ALA A 75 12.99 23.09 -0.84
N LEU A 76 11.89 23.38 -1.53
CA LEU A 76 10.70 22.53 -1.51
C LEU A 76 10.95 21.18 -2.22
N LYS A 77 11.68 21.18 -3.35
CA LYS A 77 12.14 19.94 -4.00
C LYS A 77 13.05 19.11 -3.10
N LYS A 78 13.90 19.78 -2.32
CA LYS A 78 14.85 19.13 -1.39
C LYS A 78 14.15 18.50 -0.19
N GLU A 79 13.13 19.16 0.38
CA GLU A 79 12.33 18.59 1.46
C GLU A 79 11.47 17.42 1.00
N LEU A 80 10.87 17.52 -0.19
CA LEU A 80 10.05 16.45 -0.76
C LEU A 80 10.86 15.31 -1.40
N CYS A 81 12.20 15.40 -1.38
CA CYS A 81 13.11 14.42 -2.00
C CYS A 81 12.80 14.12 -3.48
N ILE A 82 12.30 15.11 -4.22
CA ILE A 82 12.02 15.00 -5.65
C ILE A 82 13.23 15.54 -6.41
N ALA A 83 13.91 14.66 -7.18
CA ALA A 83 15.08 14.99 -7.98
C ALA A 83 14.76 15.94 -9.15
#